data_AF-A0A6P0H2I1-F1
#
_entry.id   AF-A0A6P0H2I1-F1
#
_cell.length_a   1.000
_cell.length_b   1.000
_cell.length_c   1.000
_cell.angle_alpha   90.00
_cell.angle_beta   90.00
_cell.angle_gamma   90.00
#
_symmetry.space_group_name_H-M   'P 1'
#
loop_
_entity.id
_entity.type
_entity.pdbx_description
1 polymer ?
#
loop_
_entity_poly.entity_id
_entity_poly.type
_entity_poly.pdbx_seq_one_letter_code
_entity_poly.pdbx_strand_id
1 'polypeptide(L)' 'GALDPDAGPFDAAVAAALAAGDPAALAGLDPVAGERLLAAGVPVWRSVGAALAGRTFSAEVGYDDAPFGVGYLVATWTPR' A
#
# COMPACT_ATOMS: atom_id res chain seq x y z
N GLY A 1 22.10 0.26 -11.71
CA GLY A 1 20.82 0.50 -12.39
C GLY A 1 20.20 1.73 -11.78
N ALA A 2 19.54 2.57 -12.58
CA ALA A 2 18.76 3.68 -12.05
C ALA A 2 17.46 3.12 -11.44
N LEU A 3 17.00 3.71 -10.33
CA LEU A 3 15.68 3.44 -9.77
C LEU A 3 14.62 3.90 -10.79
N ASP A 4 13.56 3.12 -10.97
CA ASP A 4 12.41 3.50 -11.78
C ASP A 4 11.76 4.75 -11.14
N PRO A 5 11.55 5.85 -11.89
CA PRO A 5 11.01 7.09 -11.33
C PRO A 5 9.59 6.92 -10.76
N ASP A 6 8.86 5.87 -11.16
CA ASP A 6 7.50 5.61 -10.68
C ASP A 6 7.48 4.86 -9.33
N ALA A 7 8.61 4.30 -8.88
CA ALA A 7 8.67 3.52 -7.65
C ALA A 7 8.30 4.36 -6.41
N GLY A 8 8.91 5.54 -6.25
CA GLY A 8 8.62 6.44 -5.12
C GLY A 8 7.16 6.90 -5.07
N PRO A 9 6.58 7.40 -6.19
CA PRO A 9 5.15 7.71 -6.25
C PRO A 9 4.23 6.52 -5.95
N PHE A 10 4.59 5.31 -6.39
CA PHE A 10 3.81 4.11 -6.10
C PHE A 10 3.83 3.76 -4.61
N ASP A 11 5.01 3.75 -3.99
CA ASP A 11 5.17 3.50 -2.55
C ASP A 11 4.40 4.54 -1.73
N ALA A 12 4.49 5.82 -2.10
CA ALA A 12 3.75 6.89 -1.44
C ALA A 12 2.23 6.73 -1.54
N ALA A 13 1.72 6.22 -2.68
CA ALA A 13 0.29 5.95 -2.83
C ALA A 13 -0.19 4.79 -1.93
N VAL A 14 0.62 3.74 -1.80
CA VAL A 14 0.34 2.63 -0.86
C VAL A 14 0.36 3.14 0.58
N ALA A 15 1.39 3.90 0.96
CA ALA A 15 1.52 4.49 2.29
C ALA A 15 0.31 5.38 2.64
N ALA A 16 -0.13 6.22 1.69
CA ALA A 16 -1.31 7.06 1.86
C ALA A 16 -2.60 6.25 2.06
N ALA A 17 -2.80 5.18 1.29
CA ALA A 17 -3.96 4.30 1.46
C ALA A 17 -3.97 3.61 2.83
N LEU A 18 -2.79 3.16 3.29
CA LEU A 18 -2.61 2.56 4.61
C LEU A 18 -2.86 3.56 5.74
N ALA A 19 -2.36 4.79 5.62
CA ALA A 19 -2.56 5.84 6.60
C ALA A 19 -4.03 6.32 6.69
N ALA A 20 -4.73 6.33 5.55
CA ALA A 20 -6.14 6.72 5.50
C ALA A 20 -7.09 5.62 6.01
N GLY A 21 -6.64 4.37 6.10
CA GLY A 21 -7.55 3.27 6.37
C GLY A 21 -8.50 3.02 5.20
N ASP A 22 -8.00 3.08 3.95
CA ASP A 22 -8.80 3.06 2.72
C ASP A 22 -8.74 1.71 1.99
N PRO A 23 -9.73 0.80 2.21
CA PRO A 23 -9.83 -0.45 1.48
C PRO A 23 -9.97 -0.28 -0.04
N ALA A 24 -10.64 0.78 -0.50
CA ALA A 24 -10.92 0.97 -1.92
C ALA A 24 -9.64 1.33 -2.69
N ALA A 25 -8.80 2.18 -2.10
CA ALA A 25 -7.48 2.49 -2.65
C ALA A 25 -6.59 1.24 -2.74
N LEU A 26 -6.55 0.40 -1.70
CA LEU A 26 -5.79 -0.85 -1.73
C LEU A 26 -6.33 -1.85 -2.76
N ALA A 27 -7.65 -1.99 -2.87
CA ALA A 27 -8.30 -2.82 -3.90
C ALA A 27 -7.99 -2.35 -5.34
N GLY A 28 -7.78 -1.04 -5.51
CA GLY A 28 -7.55 -0.37 -6.78
C GLY A 28 -6.10 -0.37 -7.29
N LEU A 29 -5.12 -0.80 -6.47
CA LEU A 29 -3.70 -0.78 -6.85
C LEU A 29 -3.44 -1.51 -8.18
N ASP A 30 -2.77 -0.88 -9.13
CA ASP A 30 -2.51 -1.49 -10.45
C ASP A 30 -1.57 -2.71 -10.34
N PRO A 31 -2.02 -3.94 -10.68
CA PRO A 31 -1.17 -5.13 -10.63
C PRO A 31 -0.01 -5.09 -11.64
N VAL A 32 -0.17 -4.42 -12.78
CA VAL A 32 0.88 -4.29 -13.79
C VAL A 32 1.98 -3.36 -13.29
N ALA A 33 1.61 -2.25 -12.66
CA ALA A 33 2.56 -1.38 -11.97
C ALA A 33 3.27 -2.13 -10.83
N GLY A 34 2.53 -2.92 -10.04
CA GLY A 34 3.10 -3.73 -8.97
C GLY A 34 4.16 -4.73 -9.44
N GLU A 35 3.89 -5.43 -10.54
CA GLU A 35 4.85 -6.37 -11.14
C GLU A 35 6.10 -5.64 -11.67
N ARG A 36 5.91 -4.56 -12.44
CA ARG A 36 7.00 -3.76 -13.01
C ARG A 36 7.91 -3.16 -11.93
N LEU A 37 7.31 -2.66 -10.85
CA LEU A 37 8.00 -1.98 -9.75
C LEU A 37 8.48 -2.94 -8.66
N LEU A 38 8.29 -4.24 -8.84
CA LEU A 38 8.66 -5.29 -7.87
C LEU A 38 7.97 -5.14 -6.51
N ALA A 39 6.79 -4.50 -6.47
CA ALA A 39 5.95 -4.36 -5.29
C ALA A 39 5.14 -5.65 -5.06
N ALA A 40 5.81 -6.68 -4.55
CA ALA A 40 5.22 -8.02 -4.37
C ALA A 40 3.99 -8.06 -3.43
N GLY A 41 3.75 -7.00 -2.64
CA GLY A 41 2.60 -6.88 -1.73
C GLY A 41 1.26 -6.63 -2.45
N VAL A 42 1.26 -6.16 -3.70
CA VAL A 42 0.03 -5.72 -4.41
C VAL A 42 -1.08 -6.77 -4.45
N PRO A 43 -0.84 -8.07 -4.76
CA PRO A 43 -1.90 -9.06 -4.75
C PRO A 43 -2.59 -9.20 -3.38
N VAL A 44 -1.81 -9.11 -2.30
CA VAL A 44 -2.32 -9.21 -0.93
C VAL A 44 -3.10 -7.96 -0.55
N TRP A 45 -2.54 -6.77 -0.80
CA TRP A 45 -3.23 -5.50 -0.51
C TRP A 45 -4.55 -5.38 -1.27
N ARG A 46 -4.60 -5.77 -2.54
CA ARG A 46 -5.85 -5.80 -3.31
C ARG A 46 -6.89 -6.73 -2.70
N SER A 47 -6.46 -7.92 -2.28
CA SER A 47 -7.33 -8.92 -1.66
C SER A 47 -7.90 -8.43 -0.32
N VAL A 48 -7.06 -7.80 0.52
CA VAL A 48 -7.47 -7.16 1.77
C VAL A 48 -8.44 -6.01 1.50
N GLY A 49 -8.12 -5.12 0.56
CA GLY A 49 -8.98 -4.01 0.17
C GLY A 49 -10.37 -4.48 -0.27
N ALA A 50 -10.44 -5.51 -1.11
CA ALA A 50 -11.70 -6.11 -1.53
C ALA A 50 -12.47 -6.74 -0.36
N ALA A 51 -11.79 -7.47 0.52
CA ALA A 51 -12.41 -8.11 1.69
C ALA A 51 -12.95 -7.11 2.73
N LEU A 52 -12.38 -5.90 2.77
CA LEU A 52 -12.76 -4.84 3.71
C LEU A 52 -13.67 -3.77 3.07
N ALA A 53 -14.12 -3.98 1.83
CA ALA A 53 -14.95 -3.02 1.11
C ALA A 53 -16.21 -2.59 1.89
N GLY A 54 -16.51 -1.29 1.89
CA GLY A 54 -17.66 -0.71 2.58
C GLY A 54 -17.53 -0.60 4.10
N ARG A 55 -16.39 -1.00 4.68
CA ARG A 55 -16.12 -0.86 6.12
C ARG A 55 -15.30 0.40 6.41
N THR A 56 -15.47 0.96 7.59
CA THR A 56 -14.74 2.13 8.07
C THR A 56 -13.77 1.76 9.19
N PHE A 57 -12.58 2.37 9.18
CA PHE A 57 -11.52 2.09 10.13
C PHE A 57 -10.94 3.36 10.74
N SER A 58 -10.40 3.23 11.93
CA SER A 58 -9.32 4.10 12.40
C SER A 58 -8.00 3.44 12.00
N ALA A 59 -7.09 4.21 11.41
CA ALA A 59 -5.81 3.72 10.94
C ALA A 59 -4.65 4.43 11.65
N GLU A 60 -3.58 3.69 11.89
CA GLU A 60 -2.32 4.16 12.43
C GLU A 60 -1.18 3.53 11.63
N VAL A 61 -0.22 4.34 11.18
CA VAL A 61 1.02 3.86 10.57
C VAL A 61 2.10 3.79 11.66
N GLY A 62 2.58 2.58 11.94
CA GLY A 62 3.64 2.33 12.92
C GLY A 62 5.03 2.37 12.31
N TYR A 63 5.16 2.17 10.99
CA TYR A 63 6.42 2.25 10.26
C TYR A 63 6.19 2.54 8.77
N ASP A 64 6.98 3.45 8.22
CA ASP A 64 7.04 3.81 6.80
C ASP A 64 8.45 4.35 6.49
N ASP A 65 9.30 3.51 5.90
CA ASP A 65 10.66 3.89 5.51
C ASP A 65 11.22 2.91 4.44
N ALA A 66 12.32 3.29 3.80
CA ALA A 66 13.00 2.49 2.78
C ALA A 66 14.53 2.40 3.02
N PRO A 67 14.99 1.89 4.18
CA PRO A 67 16.41 1.92 4.57
C PRO A 67 17.35 1.14 3.64
N PHE A 68 16.81 0.21 2.84
CA PHE A 68 17.54 -0.60 1.87
C PHE A 68 17.15 -0.30 0.42
N GLY A 69 16.47 0.83 0.17
CA GLY A 69 15.96 1.19 -1.16
C GLY A 69 14.72 0.40 -1.59
N VAL A 70 14.05 -0.28 -0.66
CA VAL A 70 12.74 -0.92 -0.84
C VAL A 70 11.83 -0.49 0.30
N GLY A 71 10.56 -0.18 0.01
CA GLY A 71 9.60 0.28 1.00
C GLY A 71 9.19 -0.80 2.00
N TYR A 72 9.17 -0.44 3.29
CA TYR A 72 8.67 -1.24 4.39
C TYR A 72 7.59 -0.46 5.12
N LEU A 73 6.39 -1.05 5.21
CA LEU A 73 5.20 -0.38 5.74
C LEU A 73 4.55 -1.26 6.81
N VAL A 74 4.16 -0.65 7.92
CA VAL A 74 3.34 -1.28 8.97
C VAL A 74 2.20 -0.34 9.32
N ALA A 75 0.97 -0.82 9.17
CA ALA A 75 -0.23 -0.10 9.58
C ALA A 75 -1.18 -1.00 10.36
N THR A 76 -1.84 -0.42 11.36
CA THR A 76 -2.87 -1.05 12.17
C THR A 76 -4.21 -0.41 11.84
N TRP A 77 -5.19 -1.22 11.43
CA TRP A 77 -6.56 -0.76 11.17
C TRP A 77 -7.51 -1.37 12.20
N THR A 78 -8.24 -0.50 12.90
CA THR A 78 -9.26 -0.90 13.88
C THR A 78 -10.63 -0.53 13.35
N PRO A 79 -11.61 -1.47 13.27
CA PRO A 79 -12.97 -1.14 12.84
C PRO A 79 -13.57 -0.02 13.69
N ARG A 80 -14.34 0.87 13.05
CA ARG A 80 -15.22 1.83 13.73
C ARG A 80 -16.63 1.28 13.86
#